data_AF-A0A7R7AI21-F1
#
_entry.id   AF-A0A7R7AI21-F1
#
_cell.length_a   1.000
_cell.length_b   1.000
_cell.length_c   1.000
_cell.angle_alpha   90.00
_cell.angle_beta   90.00
_cell.angle_gamma   90.00
#
_symmetry.space_group_name_H-M   'P 1'
#
loop_
_entity.id
_entity.type
_entity.pdbx_description
1 polymer ?
#
loop_
_entity_poly.entity_id
_entity_poly.type
_entity_poly.pdbx_seq_one_letter_code
_entity_poly.pdbx_strand_id
1 'polypeptide(L)'
;MVTSEQQLQADLLLAGIIRAIGLMSLLAMVAVCHIYAQQIQLGFDEQDRIWIRSVLYVVAITTFPVMKFVRHVLLRLNQTMSGDLSPKFRYLITIVVSMLVAESIGLYGFIMYILGDSFNTLYIFIVLSALAMFLYRPQIDEYRLVVESQNI
;
A
#
# COMPACT_ATOMS: atom_id res chain seq x y z
N MET A 1 13.09 -30.46 -0.01
CA MET A 1 12.15 -30.65 -1.13
C MET A 1 12.14 -29.37 -1.93
N VAL A 2 12.40 -29.42 -3.25
CA VAL A 2 12.32 -28.22 -4.11
C VAL A 2 10.85 -27.83 -4.18
N THR A 3 10.46 -26.74 -3.52
CA THR A 3 9.12 -26.17 -3.65
C THR A 3 8.92 -25.80 -5.13
N SER A 4 7.98 -26.46 -5.81
CA SER A 4 7.72 -26.20 -7.23
C SER A 4 7.34 -24.73 -7.43
N GLU A 5 7.84 -24.09 -8.49
CA GLU A 5 7.50 -22.69 -8.82
C GLU A 5 5.98 -22.46 -8.92
N GLN A 6 5.23 -23.49 -9.32
CA GLN A 6 3.76 -23.47 -9.31
C GLN A 6 3.17 -23.25 -7.92
N GLN A 7 3.75 -23.87 -6.89
CA GLN A 7 3.29 -23.76 -5.51
C GLN A 7 3.62 -22.38 -4.94
N LEU A 8 4.80 -21.86 -5.31
CA LEU A 8 5.25 -20.52 -4.99
C LEU A 8 4.35 -19.43 -5.62
N GLN A 9 3.96 -19.62 -6.88
CA GLN A 9 3.02 -18.74 -7.58
C GLN A 9 1.61 -18.79 -7.00
N ALA A 10 1.11 -19.98 -6.65
CA ALA A 10 -0.19 -20.15 -6.02
C ALA A 10 -0.28 -19.40 -4.67
N ASP A 11 0.80 -19.41 -3.88
CA ASP A 11 0.87 -18.66 -2.62
C ASP A 11 0.83 -17.14 -2.82
N LEU A 12 1.39 -16.67 -3.93
CA LEU A 12 1.39 -15.25 -4.31
C LEU A 12 0.08 -14.79 -4.94
N LEU A 13 -0.83 -15.70 -5.33
CA LEU A 13 -2.14 -15.32 -5.86
C LEU A 13 -2.95 -14.52 -4.83
N LEU A 14 -2.93 -14.93 -3.56
CA LEU A 14 -3.61 -14.19 -2.49
C LEU A 14 -3.07 -12.76 -2.35
N ALA A 15 -1.75 -12.61 -2.42
CA ALA A 15 -1.10 -11.31 -2.42
C ALA A 15 -1.47 -10.45 -3.64
N GLY A 16 -1.59 -11.07 -4.81
CA GLY A 16 -2.08 -10.44 -6.03
C GLY A 16 -3.53 -9.97 -5.91
N ILE A 17 -4.40 -10.78 -5.30
CA ILE A 17 -5.81 -10.46 -5.04
C ILE A 17 -5.91 -9.27 -4.09
N ILE A 18 -5.15 -9.27 -2.98
CA ILE A 18 -5.14 -8.14 -2.03
C ILE A 18 -4.76 -6.84 -2.73
N ARG A 19 -3.74 -6.87 -3.59
CA ARG A 19 -3.34 -5.71 -4.38
C ARG A 19 -4.44 -5.28 -5.36
N ALA A 20 -5.11 -6.23 -6.02
CA ALA A 20 -6.22 -5.92 -6.93
C ALA A 20 -7.38 -5.27 -6.18
N ILE A 21 -7.72 -5.77 -4.99
CA ILE A 21 -8.73 -5.17 -4.10
C ILE A 21 -8.32 -3.75 -3.70
N GLY A 22 -7.06 -3.53 -3.31
CA GLY A 22 -6.55 -2.20 -2.97
C GLY A 22 -6.56 -1.22 -4.17
N LEU A 23 -6.32 -1.69 -5.39
CA LEU A 23 -6.48 -0.83 -6.57
C LEU A 23 -7.95 -0.52 -6.84
N MET A 24 -8.83 -1.49 -6.67
CA MET A 24 -10.28 -1.30 -6.81
C MET A 24 -10.84 -0.36 -5.76
N SER A 25 -10.33 -0.37 -4.52
CA SER A 25 -10.75 0.56 -3.47
C SER A 25 -10.37 2.00 -3.83
N LEU A 26 -9.17 2.24 -4.38
CA LEU A 26 -8.77 3.56 -4.89
C LEU A 26 -9.71 4.06 -5.98
N LEU A 27 -10.06 3.21 -6.94
CA LEU A 27 -11.02 3.55 -8.00
C LEU A 27 -12.41 3.84 -7.43
N ALA A 28 -12.85 3.06 -6.44
CA ALA A 28 -14.12 3.28 -5.76
C ALA A 28 -14.13 4.63 -5.03
N MET A 29 -13.04 5.02 -4.35
CA MET A 29 -12.92 6.34 -3.71
C MET A 29 -13.05 7.48 -4.73
N VAL A 30 -12.40 7.36 -5.88
CA VAL A 30 -12.52 8.34 -6.97
C VAL A 30 -13.95 8.41 -7.50
N ALA A 31 -14.59 7.25 -7.70
CA ALA A 31 -15.98 7.19 -8.15
C ALA A 31 -16.94 7.86 -7.16
N VAL A 32 -16.77 7.60 -5.85
CA VAL A 32 -17.53 8.27 -4.78
C VAL A 32 -17.33 9.78 -4.84
N CYS A 33 -16.09 10.25 -5.04
CA CYS A 33 -15.81 11.68 -5.16
C CYS A 33 -16.50 12.33 -6.35
N HIS A 34 -16.63 11.64 -7.48
CA HIS A 34 -17.32 12.13 -8.66
C HIS A 34 -18.85 12.12 -8.50
N ILE A 35 -19.41 11.06 -7.93
CA ILE A 35 -20.87 10.91 -7.79
C ILE A 35 -21.42 11.88 -6.74
N TYR A 36 -20.72 12.06 -5.63
CA TYR A 36 -21.18 12.84 -4.47
C TYR A 36 -20.48 14.20 -4.36
N ALA A 37 -19.83 14.67 -5.43
CA ALA A 37 -18.87 15.77 -5.44
C ALA A 37 -19.24 16.98 -4.58
N GLN A 38 -20.43 17.54 -4.76
CA GLN A 38 -20.86 18.75 -4.06
C GLN A 38 -21.40 18.49 -2.65
N GLN A 39 -21.73 17.25 -2.32
CA GLN A 39 -22.41 16.89 -1.06
C GLN A 39 -21.43 16.54 0.06
N ILE A 40 -20.24 16.04 -0.31
CA ILE A 40 -19.22 15.61 0.66
C ILE A 40 -18.16 16.68 0.96
N GLN A 41 -18.17 17.79 0.21
CA GLN A 41 -17.21 18.87 0.41
C GLN A 41 -17.63 19.75 1.59
N LEU A 42 -16.78 19.80 2.62
CA LEU A 42 -16.99 20.61 3.82
C LEU A 42 -16.66 22.10 3.61
N GLY A 43 -15.94 22.44 2.54
CA GLY A 43 -15.69 23.82 2.14
C GLY A 43 -14.83 24.61 3.13
N PHE A 44 -13.70 24.05 3.56
CA PHE A 44 -12.77 24.73 4.47
C PHE A 44 -12.21 26.03 3.88
N ASP A 45 -11.66 26.90 4.74
CA ASP A 45 -10.94 28.09 4.25
C ASP A 45 -9.73 27.71 3.40
N GLU A 46 -9.40 28.55 2.42
CA GLU A 46 -8.32 28.27 1.49
C GLU A 46 -6.96 28.14 2.19
N GLN A 47 -6.71 28.96 3.21
CA GLN A 47 -5.44 28.95 3.93
C GLN A 47 -5.22 27.63 4.68
N ASP A 48 -6.26 27.11 5.32
CA ASP A 48 -6.21 25.83 6.05
C ASP A 48 -6.00 24.66 5.09
N ARG A 49 -6.68 24.68 3.94
CA ARG A 49 -6.49 23.66 2.90
C ARG A 49 -5.04 23.63 2.40
N ILE A 50 -4.43 24.79 2.16
CA ILE A 50 -3.04 24.87 1.70
C ILE A 50 -2.09 24.25 2.73
N TRP A 51 -2.24 24.61 4.01
CA TRP A 51 -1.43 24.05 5.09
C TRP A 51 -1.53 22.52 5.18
N ILE A 52 -2.76 21.99 5.20
CA ILE A 52 -3.00 20.55 5.28
C ILE A 52 -2.43 19.84 4.05
N ARG A 53 -2.64 20.40 2.85
CA ARG A 53 -2.10 19.86 1.59
C ARG A 53 -0.58 19.74 1.65
N SER A 54 0.11 20.79 2.09
CA SER A 54 1.56 20.81 2.22
C SER A 54 2.05 19.74 3.19
N VAL A 55 1.40 19.60 4.35
CA VAL A 55 1.75 18.57 5.34
C VAL A 55 1.54 17.17 4.75
N LEU A 56 0.39 16.90 4.12
CA LEU A 56 0.09 15.60 3.53
C LEU A 56 1.03 15.24 2.38
N TYR A 57 1.47 16.21 1.58
CA TYR A 57 2.49 15.94 0.56
C TYR A 57 3.83 15.55 1.18
N VAL A 58 4.29 16.27 2.21
CA VAL A 58 5.52 15.90 2.92
C VAL A 58 5.39 14.50 3.50
N VAL A 59 4.28 14.20 4.18
CA VAL A 59 4.01 12.87 4.73
C VAL A 59 4.05 11.82 3.62
N ALA A 60 3.30 11.98 2.53
CA ALA A 60 3.28 11.02 1.42
C ALA A 60 4.66 10.78 0.79
N ILE A 61 5.47 11.83 0.61
CA ILE A 61 6.85 11.71 0.12
C ILE A 61 7.69 10.91 1.10
N THR A 62 7.60 11.19 2.41
CA THR A 62 8.32 10.43 3.45
C THR A 62 7.82 9.01 3.62
N THR A 63 6.57 8.69 3.24
CA THR A 63 6.04 7.34 3.26
C THR A 63 6.82 6.41 2.32
N PHE A 64 7.36 6.90 1.20
CA PHE A 64 8.16 6.07 0.28
C PHE A 64 9.43 5.48 0.92
N PRO A 65 10.35 6.27 1.51
CA PRO A 65 11.51 5.72 2.21
C PRO A 65 11.10 4.90 3.44
N VAL A 66 10.04 5.29 4.15
CA VAL A 66 9.50 4.51 5.28
C VAL A 66 9.03 3.13 4.82
N MET A 67 8.29 3.03 3.72
CA MET A 67 7.88 1.74 3.14
C MET A 67 9.08 0.86 2.80
N LYS A 68 10.11 1.45 2.20
CA LYS A 68 11.36 0.73 1.89
C LYS A 68 12.00 0.17 3.16
N PHE A 69 12.06 0.98 4.22
CA PHE A 69 12.59 0.57 5.52
C PHE A 69 11.72 -0.53 6.18
N VAL A 70 10.41 -0.33 6.24
CA VAL A 70 9.45 -1.29 6.80
C VAL A 70 9.56 -2.64 6.08
N ARG A 71 9.59 -2.64 4.74
CA ARG A 71 9.77 -3.88 3.96
C ARG A 71 11.10 -4.55 4.28
N HIS A 72 12.19 -3.78 4.35
CA HIS A 72 13.50 -4.31 4.69
C HIS A 72 13.51 -4.98 6.08
N VAL A 73 12.95 -4.31 7.09
CA VAL A 73 12.85 -4.84 8.46
C VAL A 73 11.96 -6.08 8.51
N LEU A 74 10.79 -6.06 7.89
CA LEU A 74 9.85 -7.18 7.88
C LEU A 74 10.41 -8.42 7.17
N LEU A 75 11.11 -8.24 6.04
CA LEU A 75 11.77 -9.36 5.36
C LEU A 75 12.88 -9.96 6.24
N ARG A 76 13.67 -9.12 6.90
CA ARG A 76 14.74 -9.59 7.80
C ARG A 76 14.18 -10.30 9.04
N LEU A 77 13.08 -9.80 9.60
CA LEU A 77 12.35 -10.45 10.70
C LEU A 77 11.81 -11.82 10.26
N ASN A 78 11.24 -11.92 9.06
CA ASN A 78 10.71 -13.18 8.52
C ASN A 78 11.81 -14.24 8.34
N GLN A 79 13.04 -13.83 8.01
CA GLN A 79 14.21 -14.70 7.87
C GLN A 79 14.81 -15.12 9.22
N THR A 80 14.77 -14.24 10.23
CA THR A 80 15.48 -14.45 11.51
C THR A 80 14.61 -15.03 12.62
N MET A 81 13.29 -14.90 12.55
CA MET A 81 12.40 -15.52 13.53
C MET A 81 12.24 -17.02 13.26
N SER A 82 12.80 -17.85 14.13
CA SER A 82 12.37 -19.24 14.29
C SER A 82 11.08 -19.25 15.10
N GLY A 83 9.96 -19.71 14.54
CA GLY A 83 8.70 -19.81 15.28
C GLY A 83 7.62 -20.54 14.50
N ASP A 84 6.54 -20.94 15.17
CA ASP A 84 5.53 -21.90 14.67
C ASP A 84 4.67 -21.42 13.48
N LEU A 85 4.73 -20.14 13.12
CA LEU A 85 3.98 -19.58 12.01
C LEU A 85 4.60 -19.96 10.66
N SER A 86 3.78 -20.51 9.76
CA SER A 86 4.18 -20.89 8.40
C SER A 86 4.83 -19.70 7.65
N PRO A 87 5.95 -19.93 6.92
CA PRO A 87 6.64 -18.92 6.11
C PRO A 87 5.72 -18.12 5.18
N LYS A 88 4.73 -18.82 4.62
CA LYS A 88 3.70 -18.25 3.76
C LYS A 88 2.93 -17.13 4.45
N PHE A 89 2.47 -17.37 5.68
CA PHE A 89 1.63 -16.41 6.40
C PHE A 89 2.42 -15.16 6.79
N ARG A 90 3.68 -15.32 7.18
CA ARG A 90 4.57 -14.21 7.52
C ARG A 90 4.86 -13.32 6.32
N TYR A 91 5.14 -13.91 5.17
CA TYR A 91 5.34 -13.14 3.93
C TYR A 91 4.04 -12.44 3.50
N LEU A 92 2.89 -13.10 3.66
CA LEU A 92 1.59 -12.48 3.40
C LEU A 92 1.34 -11.26 4.30
N ILE A 93 1.68 -11.33 5.59
CA ILE A 93 1.60 -10.18 6.51
C ILE A 93 2.46 -9.02 5.99
N THR A 94 3.71 -9.29 5.59
CA THR A 94 4.60 -8.24 5.05
C THR A 94 3.99 -7.54 3.84
N ILE A 95 3.33 -8.29 2.96
CA ILE A 95 2.66 -7.73 1.79
C ILE A 95 1.43 -6.92 2.20
N VAL A 96 0.58 -7.44 3.08
CA VAL A 96 -0.62 -6.73 3.57
C VAL A 96 -0.22 -5.40 4.20
N VAL A 97 0.79 -5.40 5.07
CA VAL A 97 1.30 -4.17 5.70
C VAL A 97 1.82 -3.20 4.64
N SER A 98 2.59 -3.67 3.66
CA SER A 98 3.11 -2.82 2.58
C SER A 98 1.99 -2.21 1.73
N MET A 99 0.93 -3.00 1.45
CA MET A 99 -0.22 -2.54 0.67
C MET A 99 -1.06 -1.52 1.45
N LEU A 100 -1.28 -1.72 2.75
CA LEU A 100 -2.00 -0.77 3.60
C LEU A 100 -1.28 0.57 3.70
N VAL A 101 0.05 0.55 3.85
CA VAL A 101 0.85 1.78 3.88
C VAL A 101 0.78 2.49 2.53
N ALA A 102 0.83 1.77 1.41
CA ALA A 102 0.63 2.35 0.09
C ALA A 102 -0.78 2.97 -0.05
N GLU A 103 -1.83 2.25 0.36
CA GLU A 103 -3.23 2.69 0.29
C GLU A 103 -3.52 3.94 1.12
N SER A 104 -2.82 4.11 2.26
CA SER A 104 -2.95 5.32 3.10
C SER A 104 -2.65 6.61 2.32
N ILE A 105 -1.76 6.56 1.31
CA ILE A 105 -1.46 7.70 0.45
C ILE A 105 -2.71 8.11 -0.33
N GLY A 106 -3.47 7.15 -0.86
CA GLY A 106 -4.72 7.41 -1.57
C GLY A 106 -5.80 7.99 -0.67
N LEU A 107 -5.87 7.51 0.58
CA LEU A 107 -6.75 8.07 1.62
C LEU A 107 -6.47 9.55 1.90
N TYR A 108 -5.21 10.00 1.89
CA TYR A 108 -4.88 11.42 2.03
C TYR A 108 -5.50 12.27 0.92
N GLY A 109 -5.50 11.76 -0.32
CA GLY A 109 -6.17 12.41 -1.45
C GLY A 109 -7.69 12.51 -1.26
N PHE A 110 -8.30 11.43 -0.78
CA PHE A 110 -9.74 11.40 -0.48
C PHE A 110 -10.13 12.40 0.62
N ILE A 111 -9.34 12.46 1.71
CA ILE A 111 -9.54 13.42 2.79
C ILE A 111 -9.41 14.86 2.27
N MET A 112 -8.39 15.16 1.46
CA MET A 112 -8.23 16.50 0.87
C MET A 112 -9.43 16.90 0.02
N TYR A 113 -9.97 15.97 -0.75
CA TYR A 113 -11.17 16.22 -1.54
C TYR A 113 -12.38 16.55 -0.65
N ILE A 114 -12.61 15.79 0.42
CA ILE A 114 -13.68 16.05 1.40
C ILE A 114 -13.51 17.44 2.05
N LEU A 115 -12.28 17.88 2.30
CA LEU A 115 -12.02 19.23 2.84
C LEU A 115 -12.34 20.35 1.84
N GLY A 116 -12.72 20.02 0.61
CA GLY A 116 -13.07 20.98 -0.45
C GLY A 116 -11.91 21.30 -1.38
N ASP A 117 -10.89 20.44 -1.46
CA ASP A 117 -9.84 20.57 -2.45
C ASP A 117 -10.26 20.04 -3.83
N SER A 118 -9.51 20.42 -4.85
CA SER A 118 -9.72 20.05 -6.24
C SER A 118 -9.49 18.57 -6.51
N PHE A 119 -10.09 18.07 -7.60
CA PHE A 119 -9.83 16.74 -8.14
C PHE A 119 -8.36 16.51 -8.49
N ASN A 120 -7.59 17.56 -8.81
CA ASN A 120 -6.16 17.42 -9.12
C ASN A 120 -5.40 16.85 -7.93
N THR A 121 -5.63 17.36 -6.72
CA THR A 121 -4.98 16.84 -5.51
C THR A 121 -5.36 15.37 -5.30
N LEU A 122 -6.65 15.03 -5.43
CA LEU A 122 -7.11 13.64 -5.34
C LEU A 122 -6.35 12.73 -6.32
N TYR A 123 -6.29 13.09 -7.60
CA TYR A 123 -5.61 12.28 -8.61
C TYR A 123 -4.11 12.11 -8.34
N ILE A 124 -3.43 13.16 -7.87
CA ILE A 124 -2.00 13.07 -7.53
C ILE A 124 -1.78 12.01 -6.44
N PHE A 125 -2.54 12.06 -5.34
CA PHE A 125 -2.42 11.09 -4.26
C PHE A 125 -2.84 9.67 -4.68
N ILE A 126 -3.89 9.52 -5.50
CA ILE A 126 -4.30 8.22 -6.04
C ILE A 126 -3.20 7.62 -6.94
N VAL A 127 -2.60 8.44 -7.82
CA VAL A 127 -1.50 7.99 -8.68
C VAL A 127 -0.27 7.63 -7.86
N LEU A 128 0.08 8.41 -6.84
CA LEU A 128 1.19 8.10 -5.92
C LEU A 128 0.93 6.81 -5.14
N SER A 129 -0.30 6.59 -4.68
CA SER A 129 -0.72 5.35 -4.01
C SER A 129 -0.62 4.15 -4.94
N ALA A 130 -1.11 4.27 -6.18
CA ALA A 130 -1.03 3.22 -7.18
C ALA A 130 0.44 2.93 -7.56
N LEU A 131 1.28 3.97 -7.66
CA LEU A 131 2.71 3.85 -7.90
C LEU A 131 3.41 3.13 -6.75
N ALA A 132 3.09 3.45 -5.49
CA ALA A 132 3.60 2.74 -4.33
C ALA A 132 3.20 1.25 -4.36
N MET A 133 1.92 0.94 -4.63
CA MET A 133 1.45 -0.45 -4.78
C MET A 133 2.13 -1.17 -5.94
N PHE A 134 2.53 -0.46 -6.99
CA PHE A 134 3.28 -1.01 -8.12
C PHE A 134 4.74 -1.29 -7.76
N LEU A 135 5.42 -0.31 -7.16
CA LEU A 135 6.84 -0.41 -6.78
C LEU A 135 7.05 -1.50 -5.73
N TYR A 136 6.13 -1.60 -4.76
CA TYR A 136 6.21 -2.55 -3.66
C TYR A 136 5.44 -3.85 -3.93
N ARG A 137 5.30 -4.26 -5.19
CA ARG A 137 4.70 -5.56 -5.55
C ARG A 137 5.45 -6.73 -4.86
N PRO A 138 4.75 -7.80 -4.45
CA PRO A 138 5.40 -9.03 -4.00
C PRO A 138 6.33 -9.60 -5.08
N GLN A 139 7.58 -9.88 -4.70
CA GLN A 139 8.56 -10.52 -5.57
C GLN A 139 8.71 -12.00 -5.22
N ILE A 140 8.87 -12.83 -6.24
CA ILE A 140 9.00 -14.29 -6.09
C ILE A 140 10.34 -14.62 -5.42
N ASP A 141 11.39 -13.89 -5.78
CA ASP A 141 12.75 -14.10 -5.29
C ASP A 141 12.85 -13.84 -3.78
N GLU A 142 12.17 -12.81 -3.27
CA GLU A 142 12.10 -12.51 -1.83
C GLU A 142 11.43 -13.65 -1.04
N TYR A 143 10.35 -14.23 -1.59
CA TYR A 143 9.65 -15.33 -0.94
C TYR A 143 10.51 -16.60 -0.92
N ARG A 144 11.24 -16.88 -2.01
CA ARG A 144 12.18 -18.00 -2.07
C ARG A 144 13.26 -17.87 -0.99
N LEU A 145 13.84 -16.67 -0.81
CA LEU A 145 14.84 -16.42 0.23
C LEU A 145 14.31 -16.68 1.65
N VAL A 146 13.05 -16.30 1.93
CA VAL A 146 12.42 -16.58 3.23
C VAL A 146 12.25 -18.09 3.45
N VAL A 147 11.80 -18.83 2.44
CA VAL A 147 11.61 -20.29 2.53
C VAL A 147 12.94 -21.04 2.64
N GLU A 148 13.98 -20.62 1.91
CA GLU A 148 15.32 -21.22 1.96
C GLU A 148 16.02 -20.97 3.29
N SER A 149 15.89 -19.77 3.87
CA SER A 149 16.51 -19.41 5.15
C SER A 149 16.06 -20.26 6.35
N GLN A 150 14.94 -20.99 6.23
CA GLN A 150 14.43 -21.87 7.28
C GLN A 150 14.76 -23.35 7.09
N ASN A 151 15.33 -23.73 5.94
CA ASN A 151 15.76 -25.11 5.68
C ASN A 151 17.23 -25.38 6.09
N ILE A 152 17.87 -24.42 6.77
CA ILE A 152 19.22 -24.53 7.33
C ILE A 152 19.13 -24.73 8.84
#